data_AF-A0A9J6GMP5-F1
#
_entry.id   AF-A0A9J6GMP5-F1
#
_cell.length_a   1.000
_cell.length_b   1.000
_cell.length_c   1.000
_cell.angle_alpha   90.00
_cell.angle_beta   90.00
_cell.angle_gamma   90.00
#
_symmetry.space_group_name_H-M   'P 1'
#
loop_
_entity.id
_entity.type
_entity.pdbx_description
1 polymer ?
#
loop_
_entity_poly.entity_id
_entity_poly.type
_entity_poly.pdbx_seq_one_letter_code
_entity_poly.pdbx_strand_id
1 'polypeptide(L)'
;MKDIAAFVADMLGIGSRTMFAVKMKAQSTGGVLPTPFQKRPRNSEKLCSALYDTFTLNALRSGVHNFFRRNEIPTVAKITKEFSERSGDPSLSSSASRDQVQAGERKPEICAA
;
A
#
# COMPACT_ATOMS: atom_id res chain seq x y z
N MET A 1 45.23 17.20 -10.51
CA MET A 1 44.52 15.96 -10.12
C MET A 1 43.03 16.22 -10.25
N LYS A 2 42.30 15.39 -11.01
CA LYS A 2 40.83 15.49 -11.05
C LYS A 2 40.29 14.96 -9.72
N ASP A 3 39.36 15.67 -9.10
CA ASP A 3 38.76 15.27 -7.83
C ASP A 3 38.03 13.92 -8.04
N ILE A 4 38.38 12.89 -7.26
CA ILE A 4 37.86 11.52 -7.44
C ILE A 4 36.32 11.54 -7.34
N ALA A 5 35.78 12.39 -6.47
CA ALA A 5 34.33 12.57 -6.31
C ALA A 5 33.65 13.16 -7.55
N ALA A 6 34.32 14.05 -8.29
CA ALA A 6 33.79 14.64 -9.52
C ALA A 6 33.79 13.62 -10.67
N PHE A 7 34.87 12.85 -10.82
CA PHE A 7 34.94 11.78 -11.81
C PHE A 7 33.87 10.70 -11.60
N VAL A 8 33.66 10.27 -10.35
CA VAL A 8 32.62 9.29 -10.01
C VAL A 8 31.23 9.86 -10.21
N ALA A 9 31.02 11.15 -9.93
CA ALA A 9 29.75 11.83 -10.17
C ALA A 9 29.38 11.82 -11.67
N ASP A 10 30.34 12.14 -12.54
CA ASP A 10 30.16 12.13 -13.99
C ASP A 10 29.88 10.71 -14.52
N MET A 11 30.61 9.71 -14.03
CA MET A 11 30.41 8.29 -14.40
C MET A 11 29.03 7.76 -14.01
N LEU A 12 28.53 8.12 -12.83
CA LEU A 12 27.27 7.62 -12.29
C LEU A 12 26.06 8.50 -12.63
N GLY A 13 26.27 9.63 -13.31
CA GLY A 13 25.21 10.57 -13.66
C GLY A 13 24.54 11.24 -12.45
N ILE A 14 25.28 11.40 -11.35
CA ILE A 14 24.79 12.00 -10.10
C ILE A 14 25.47 13.35 -9.86
N GLY A 15 24.86 14.19 -9.03
CA GLY A 15 25.42 15.50 -8.71
C GLY A 15 26.77 15.39 -7.97
N SER A 16 27.74 16.24 -8.32
CA SER A 16 29.00 16.33 -7.57
C SER A 16 28.76 16.63 -6.09
N ARG A 17 27.82 17.53 -5.77
CA ARG A 17 27.39 17.84 -4.40
C ARG A 17 26.87 16.62 -3.64
N THR A 18 26.13 15.72 -4.29
CA THR A 18 25.62 14.51 -3.63
C THR A 18 26.76 13.55 -3.31
N MET A 19 27.74 13.40 -4.21
CA MET A 19 28.94 12.60 -3.94
C MET A 19 29.77 13.17 -2.80
N PHE A 20 29.96 14.49 -2.72
CA PHE A 20 30.63 15.12 -1.59
C PHE A 20 29.88 14.89 -0.27
N ALA A 21 28.56 15.05 -0.26
CA ALA A 21 27.75 14.79 0.93
C ALA A 21 27.86 13.33 1.41
N VAL A 22 27.86 12.37 0.47
CA VAL A 22 28.04 10.94 0.77
C VAL A 22 29.45 10.66 1.30
N LYS A 23 30.49 11.25 0.69
CA LYS A 23 31.88 11.14 1.15
C LYS A 23 32.05 11.64 2.58
N MET A 24 31.51 12.82 2.90
CA MET A 24 31.57 13.39 4.24
C MET A 24 30.85 12.51 5.27
N LYS A 25 29.67 11.98 4.91
CA LYS A 25 28.93 11.04 5.76
C LYS A 25 29.73 9.76 6.00
N ALA A 26 30.26 9.14 4.95
CA ALA A 26 31.05 7.92 5.05
C ALA A 26 32.27 8.11 5.97
N GLN A 27 32.97 9.24 5.86
CA GLN A 27 34.10 9.57 6.74
C GLN A 27 33.66 9.70 8.20
N SER A 28 32.53 10.36 8.46
CA SER A 28 32.01 10.52 9.82
C SER A 28 31.53 9.22 10.47
N THR A 29 31.12 8.23 9.67
CA THR A 29 30.56 6.95 10.14
C THR A 29 31.55 5.78 10.05
N GLY A 30 32.86 6.07 9.93
CA GLY A 30 33.91 5.03 9.89
C GLY A 30 33.88 4.16 8.63
N GLY A 31 33.38 4.69 7.51
CA GLY A 31 33.29 4.00 6.22
C GLY A 31 31.99 3.25 5.97
N VAL A 32 31.07 3.18 6.96
CA VAL A 32 29.78 2.50 6.81
C VAL A 32 28.69 3.51 6.46
N LEU A 33 28.10 3.38 5.27
CA LEU A 33 26.93 4.17 4.87
C LEU A 33 25.65 3.37 5.16
N PRO A 34 24.82 3.77 6.13
CA PRO A 34 23.54 3.13 6.33
C PRO A 34 22.64 3.39 5.12
N THR A 35 22.11 2.34 4.52
CA THR A 35 21.04 2.46 3.53
C THR A 35 19.86 3.17 4.18
N PRO A 36 19.23 4.15 3.52
CA PRO A 36 18.07 4.84 4.09
C PRO A 36 16.95 3.82 4.31
N PHE A 37 16.78 3.40 5.57
CA PHE A 37 15.68 2.53 5.97
C PHE A 37 14.43 3.38 6.05
N GLN A 38 13.72 3.54 4.93
CA GLN A 38 12.39 4.12 4.98
C GLN A 38 11.48 3.14 5.70
N LYS A 39 11.08 3.49 6.92
CA LYS A 39 9.99 2.82 7.60
C LYS A 39 8.77 2.90 6.69
N ARG A 40 8.34 1.76 6.14
CA ARG A 40 7.16 1.68 5.28
C ARG A 40 6.03 2.43 6.01
N PRO A 41 5.35 3.40 5.37
CA PRO A 41 4.28 4.12 6.04
C PRO A 41 3.30 3.10 6.58
N ARG A 42 3.02 3.17 7.89
CA ARG A 42 2.16 2.25 8.63
C ARG A 42 0.72 2.55 8.23
N ASN A 43 0.35 2.22 7.00
CA ASN A 43 -1.01 2.36 6.49
C ASN A 43 -1.82 1.11 6.87
N SER A 44 -1.71 0.66 8.13
CA SER A 44 -2.37 -0.55 8.62
C SER A 44 -3.89 -0.46 8.50
N GLU A 45 -4.43 0.75 8.53
CA GLU A 45 -5.86 1.04 8.39
C GLU A 45 -6.37 0.93 6.94
N LYS A 46 -5.47 0.94 5.94
CA LYS A 46 -5.84 0.85 4.51
C LYS A 46 -5.50 -0.49 3.88
N LEU A 47 -5.00 -1.45 4.67
CA LEU A 47 -4.77 -2.81 4.18
C LEU A 47 -6.12 -3.53 4.12
N CYS A 48 -6.45 -4.12 2.97
CA CYS A 48 -7.67 -4.94 2.82
C CYS A 48 -7.76 -6.06 3.87
N SER A 49 -6.61 -6.51 4.42
CA SER A 49 -6.54 -7.48 5.51
C SER A 49 -7.03 -6.96 6.86
N ALA A 50 -7.09 -5.63 7.06
CA ALA A 50 -7.60 -5.02 8.28
C ALA A 50 -9.11 -4.72 8.17
N LEU A 51 -9.64 -4.59 6.96
CA LEU A 51 -11.05 -4.23 6.70
C LEU A 51 -11.98 -5.44 6.61
N TYR A 52 -11.46 -6.60 6.24
CA TYR A 52 -12.24 -7.78 5.92
C TYR A 52 -11.66 -9.02 6.59
N ASP A 53 -12.53 -9.86 7.15
CA ASP A 53 -12.11 -11.13 7.74
C ASP A 53 -11.50 -12.07 6.69
N THR A 54 -10.60 -12.93 7.13
CA THR A 54 -9.89 -13.93 6.33
C THR A 54 -10.83 -14.78 5.47
N PHE A 55 -12.00 -15.16 6.00
CA PHE A 55 -13.02 -15.89 5.27
C PHE A 55 -13.53 -15.10 4.05
N THR A 56 -13.90 -13.84 4.27
CA THR A 56 -14.42 -12.96 3.20
C THR A 56 -13.37 -12.68 2.12
N LEU A 57 -12.11 -12.50 2.53
CA LEU A 57 -10.99 -12.33 1.59
C LEU A 57 -10.76 -13.59 0.74
N ASN A 58 -10.90 -14.78 1.31
CA ASN A 58 -10.77 -16.03 0.56
C ASN A 58 -11.91 -16.24 -0.43
N ALA A 59 -13.13 -15.83 -0.09
CA ALA A 59 -14.25 -15.84 -1.01
C ALA A 59 -14.00 -14.90 -2.21
N LEU A 60 -13.52 -13.67 -1.94
CA LEU A 60 -13.19 -12.69 -2.99
C LEU A 60 -12.05 -13.18 -3.90
N ARG A 61 -10.97 -13.72 -3.32
CA ARG A 61 -9.87 -14.32 -4.09
C ARG A 61 -10.37 -15.44 -5.00
N SER A 62 -11.22 -16.32 -4.47
CA SER A 62 -11.78 -17.43 -5.24
C SER A 62 -12.58 -16.92 -6.45
N GLY A 63 -13.36 -15.85 -6.29
CA GLY A 63 -14.06 -15.18 -7.39
C GLY A 63 -13.11 -14.64 -8.46
N VAL A 64 -12.07 -13.90 -8.05
CA VAL A 64 -11.06 -13.37 -9.00
C VAL A 64 -10.34 -14.49 -9.75
N HIS A 65 -9.97 -15.57 -9.06
CA HIS A 65 -9.33 -16.73 -9.69
C HIS A 65 -10.26 -17.45 -10.68
N ASN A 66 -11.57 -17.45 -10.45
CA ASN A 66 -12.52 -18.02 -11.40
C ASN A 66 -12.57 -17.23 -12.72
N PHE A 67 -12.50 -15.90 -12.68
CA PHE A 67 -12.36 -15.07 -13.88
C PHE A 67 -11.07 -15.39 -14.65
N PHE A 68 -9.96 -15.55 -13.92
CA PHE A 68 -8.69 -15.94 -14.54
C PHE A 68 -8.78 -17.30 -15.24
N ARG A 69 -9.43 -18.30 -14.61
CA ARG A 69 -9.66 -19.63 -15.23
C ARG A 69 -10.55 -19.58 -16.46
N ARG A 70 -11.49 -18.62 -16.52
CA ARG A 70 -12.38 -18.38 -17.67
C ARG A 70 -11.72 -17.53 -18.76
N ASN A 71 -10.45 -17.14 -18.61
CA ASN A 71 -9.73 -16.19 -19.48
C ASN A 71 -10.46 -14.84 -19.64
N GLU A 72 -11.19 -14.42 -18.61
CA GLU A 72 -11.89 -13.14 -18.58
C GLU A 72 -11.16 -12.14 -17.69
N ILE A 73 -11.15 -10.87 -18.10
CA ILE A 73 -10.57 -9.79 -17.29
C ILE A 73 -11.50 -9.52 -16.09
N PRO A 74 -11.02 -9.69 -14.83
CA PRO A 74 -11.79 -9.40 -13.63
C PRO A 74 -11.86 -7.89 -13.41
N THR A 75 -12.99 -7.29 -13.74
CA THR A 75 -13.28 -5.88 -13.43
C THR A 75 -14.12 -5.77 -12.17
N VAL A 76 -13.99 -4.67 -11.42
CA VAL A 76 -14.74 -4.45 -10.16
C VAL A 76 -16.25 -4.66 -10.35
N ALA A 77 -16.82 -4.18 -11.45
CA ALA A 77 -18.24 -4.36 -11.79
C ALA A 77 -18.65 -5.85 -11.97
N LYS A 78 -17.76 -6.68 -12.50
CA LYS A 78 -18.03 -8.12 -12.71
C LYS A 78 -17.92 -8.89 -11.41
N ILE A 79 -16.90 -8.58 -10.61
CA ILE A 79 -16.70 -9.21 -9.30
C ILE A 79 -17.87 -8.87 -8.37
N THR A 80 -18.28 -7.60 -8.31
CA THR A 80 -19.43 -7.18 -7.47
C THR A 80 -20.73 -7.85 -7.92
N LYS A 81 -20.97 -7.93 -9.24
CA LYS A 81 -22.12 -8.66 -9.79
C LYS A 81 -22.12 -10.14 -9.41
N GLU A 82 -21.04 -10.88 -9.70
CA GLU A 82 -20.94 -12.31 -9.39
C GLU A 82 -21.02 -12.57 -7.87
N PHE A 83 -20.47 -11.67 -7.06
CA PHE A 83 -20.56 -11.79 -5.60
C PHE A 83 -21.99 -11.56 -5.09
N SER A 84 -22.69 -10.53 -5.60
CA SER A 84 -24.09 -10.26 -5.26
C SER A 84 -25.04 -11.39 -5.70
N GLU A 85 -24.80 -11.99 -6.87
CA GLU A 85 -25.55 -13.15 -7.38
C GLU A 85 -25.31 -14.40 -6.52
N ARG A 86 -24.10 -14.55 -5.96
CA ARG A 86 -23.72 -15.71 -5.14
C ARG A 86 -24.16 -15.61 -3.68
N SER A 87 -24.24 -14.40 -3.11
CA SER A 87 -24.65 -14.18 -1.73
C SER A 87 -26.16 -14.04 -1.56
N GLY A 88 -26.92 -13.79 -2.64
CA GLY A 88 -28.36 -13.53 -2.56
C GLY A 88 -28.73 -12.20 -1.87
N ASP A 89 -27.73 -11.44 -1.42
CA ASP A 89 -27.87 -10.17 -0.71
C ASP A 89 -27.59 -8.98 -1.65
N PRO A 90 -28.60 -8.17 -2.00
CA PRO A 90 -28.42 -7.02 -2.90
C PRO A 90 -27.71 -5.82 -2.25
N SER A 91 -27.38 -5.88 -0.95
CA SER A 91 -26.75 -4.80 -0.17
C SER A 91 -25.29 -4.52 -0.54
N LEU A 92 -24.65 -5.40 -1.33
CA LEU A 92 -23.31 -5.22 -1.87
C LEU A 92 -23.30 -4.55 -3.25
N SER A 93 -24.45 -4.11 -3.74
CA SER A 93 -24.55 -3.28 -4.94
C SER A 93 -23.87 -1.92 -4.72
N SER A 94 -23.35 -1.36 -5.81
CA SER A 94 -22.29 -0.33 -5.90
C SER A 94 -22.43 0.97 -5.09
N SER A 95 -23.49 1.18 -4.32
CA SER A 95 -23.68 2.34 -3.44
C SER A 95 -23.02 2.19 -2.07
N ALA A 96 -22.86 0.97 -1.52
CA ALA A 96 -22.40 0.80 -0.14
C ALA A 96 -20.91 1.13 0.11
N SER A 97 -20.08 1.22 -0.93
CA SER A 97 -18.65 1.56 -0.79
C SER A 97 -18.36 3.06 -0.85
N ARG A 98 -19.36 3.90 -1.18
CA ARG A 98 -19.22 5.37 -1.20
C ARG A 98 -19.72 6.04 0.08
N ASP A 99 -20.70 5.44 0.76
CA ASP A 99 -21.42 6.10 1.86
C ASP A 99 -20.95 5.73 3.28
N GLN A 100 -20.07 4.72 3.44
CA GLN A 100 -19.54 4.38 4.78
C GLN A 100 -18.47 5.36 5.32
N VAL A 101 -18.16 6.44 4.61
CA VAL A 101 -17.30 7.53 5.12
C VAL A 101 -18.09 8.54 5.98
N GLN A 102 -19.43 8.44 6.07
CA GLN A 102 -20.26 9.46 6.69
C GLN A 102 -21.38 8.92 7.60
N ALA A 103 -21.11 7.91 8.42
CA ALA A 103 -22.06 7.51 9.47
C ALA A 103 -21.34 6.86 10.66
N GLY A 104 -20.71 7.69 11.49
CA GLY A 104 -20.02 7.20 12.68
C GLY A 104 -19.72 8.25 13.75
N GLU A 105 -20.40 9.41 13.74
CA GLU A 105 -20.46 10.27 14.93
C GLU A 105 -21.51 9.70 15.88
N ARG A 106 -21.08 8.92 16.89
CA ARG A 106 -21.80 8.85 18.17
C ARG A 106 -20.79 8.99 19.31
N LYS A 107 -20.95 10.10 20.04
CA LYS A 107 -20.25 10.46 21.27
C LYS A 107 -20.22 9.27 22.26
N PRO A 108 -19.12 9.04 22.99
CA PRO A 108 -19.14 8.14 24.12
C PRO A 108 -19.89 8.81 25.28
N GLU A 109 -21.04 8.24 25.65
CA GLU A 109 -21.61 8.47 26.97
C GLU A 109 -20.68 7.86 28.02
N ILE A 110 -20.32 8.70 28.97
CA ILE A 110 -19.50 8.41 30.13
C ILE A 110 -20.37 7.58 31.08
N CYS A 111 -19.96 6.35 31.37
CA CYS A 111 -20.41 5.65 32.59
C CYS A 111 -19.18 5.20 33.37
N ALA A 112 -18.99 5.86 34.51
CA ALA A 112 -18.07 5.52 35.57
C ALA A 112 -18.63 4.38 36.43
N ALA A 113 -17.77 3.42 36.80
CA ALA A 113 -17.65 2.78 38.10
C ALA A 113 -16.50 1.77 38.06
#